data_AF-A0A9X2RRD6-F1
#
_entry.id   AF-A0A9X2RRD6-F1
#
_cell.length_a   1.000
_cell.length_b   1.000
_cell.length_c   1.000
_cell.angle_alpha   90.00
_cell.angle_beta   90.00
_cell.angle_gamma   90.00
#
_symmetry.space_group_name_H-M   'P 1'
#
loop_
_entity.id
_entity.type
_entity.pdbx_description
1 polymer ?
#
loop_
_entity_poly.entity_id
_entity_poly.type
_entity_poly.pdbx_seq_one_letter_code
_entity_poly.pdbx_strand_id
1 'polypeptide(L)' 'MHRALRDGDLDRARAEWARIYPLMDAIMAAPFIPAVKAALTAAGFPVGEPRAPLLGLDAATTARISALVEEVPRLSAAR' A
#
# COMPACT_ATOMS: atom_id res chain seq x y z
N MET A 1 -12.20 -3.59 -6.52
CA MET A 1 -11.93 -3.00 -7.84
C MET A 1 -12.08 -4.05 -8.94
N HIS A 2 -11.40 -5.20 -8.80
CA HIS A 2 -11.47 -6.29 -9.79
C HIS A 2 -12.91 -6.76 -10.12
N ARG A 3 -13.79 -6.93 -9.12
CA ARG A 3 -15.20 -7.29 -9.37
C ARG A 3 -15.93 -6.22 -10.19
N ALA A 4 -15.82 -4.95 -9.78
CA ALA A 4 -16.42 -3.83 -10.52
C ALA A 4 -15.92 -3.76 -11.98
N LEU A 5 -14.63 -4.03 -12.23
CA LEU A 5 -14.10 -4.15 -13.59
C LEU A 5 -14.72 -5.31 -14.39
N ARG A 6 -14.88 -6.49 -13.76
CA ARG A 6 -15.51 -7.66 -14.40
C ARG A 6 -16.98 -7.43 -14.72
N ASP A 7 -17.67 -6.67 -13.88
CA ASP A 7 -19.09 -6.37 -14.01
C ASP A 7 -19.35 -5.16 -14.94
N GLY A 8 -18.29 -4.51 -15.46
CA GLY A 8 -18.39 -3.32 -16.31
C GLY A 8 -18.68 -2.02 -15.56
N ASP A 9 -18.71 -2.04 -14.23
CA ASP A 9 -18.92 -0.87 -13.37
C ASP A 9 -17.62 -0.06 -13.21
N LEU A 10 -17.29 0.70 -14.25
CA LEU A 10 -16.05 1.47 -14.32
C LEU A 10 -16.01 2.63 -13.32
N ASP A 11 -17.15 3.23 -12.99
CA ASP A 11 -17.22 4.33 -12.03
C ASP A 11 -16.85 3.87 -10.63
N ARG A 12 -17.42 2.74 -10.19
CA ARG A 12 -17.04 2.12 -8.93
C ARG A 12 -15.57 1.68 -8.95
N ALA A 13 -15.11 1.05 -10.03
CA ALA A 13 -13.72 0.62 -10.13
C ALA A 13 -12.75 1.79 -9.98
N ARG A 14 -13.03 2.91 -10.66
CA ARG A 14 -12.24 4.15 -10.58
C ARG A 14 -12.27 4.76 -9.18
N ALA A 15 -13.44 4.82 -8.54
CA ALA A 15 -13.58 5.36 -7.18
C ALA A 15 -12.80 4.52 -6.15
N GLU A 16 -12.80 3.19 -6.30
CA GLU A 16 -12.01 2.29 -5.46
C GLU A 16 -10.50 2.43 -5.74
N TRP A 17 -10.10 2.56 -7.00
CA TRP A 17 -8.69 2.78 -7.39
C TRP A 17 -8.14 4.09 -6.84
N ALA A 18 -8.90 5.18 -6.92
CA ALA A 18 -8.48 6.49 -6.42
C ALA A 18 -8.13 6.49 -4.92
N ARG A 19 -8.70 5.57 -4.13
CA ARG A 19 -8.39 5.41 -2.70
C ARG A 19 -7.09 4.65 -2.45
N ILE A 20 -6.73 3.73 -3.34
CA ILE A 20 -5.55 2.85 -3.19
C ILE A 20 -4.32 3.47 -3.87
N TYR A 21 -4.54 4.22 -4.94
CA TYR A 21 -3.49 4.76 -5.79
C TYR A 21 -2.42 5.58 -5.05
N PRO A 22 -2.74 6.47 -4.08
CA PRO A 22 -1.72 7.23 -3.36
C PRO A 22 -0.69 6.34 -2.63
N LEU A 23 -1.14 5.24 -2.02
CA LEU A 23 -0.26 4.26 -1.38
C LEU A 23 0.58 3.51 -2.42
N MET A 24 -0.04 3.07 -3.53
CA MET A 24 0.67 2.39 -4.61
C MET A 24 1.76 3.28 -5.23
N ASP A 25 1.44 4.54 -5.48
CA ASP A 25 2.37 5.54 -6.00
C ASP A 25 3.56 5.74 -5.05
N ALA A 26 3.30 5.91 -3.75
CA ALA A 26 4.35 6.03 -2.74
C ALA A 26 5.25 4.78 -2.66
N ILE A 27 4.68 3.57 -2.80
CA ILE A 27 5.44 2.31 -2.83
C ILE A 27 6.32 2.23 -4.09
N MET A 28 5.79 2.62 -5.25
CA MET A 28 6.51 2.56 -6.53
C MET A 28 7.57 3.66 -6.67
N ALA A 29 7.40 4.80 -5.99
CA ALA A 29 8.36 5.90 -5.98
C ALA A 29 9.56 5.68 -5.04
N ALA A 30 9.53 4.62 -4.22
CA ALA A 30 10.58 4.26 -3.27
C ALA A 30 11.22 2.91 -3.64
N PRO A 31 12.35 2.53 -3.01
CA PRO A 31 12.87 1.16 -3.11
C PRO A 31 11.77 0.14 -2.76
N PHE A 32 11.35 -0.62 -3.78
CA PHE A 32 10.08 -1.35 -3.74
C PHE A 32 9.94 -2.31 -2.56
N ILE A 33 10.92 -3.20 -2.34
CA ILE A 33 10.87 -4.18 -1.26
C ILE A 33 10.90 -3.51 0.13
N PRO A 34 11.81 -2.56 0.41
CA PRO A 34 11.74 -1.75 1.64
C PRO A 34 10.39 -1.05 1.85
N ALA A 35 9.79 -0.46 0.81
CA ALA A 35 8.51 0.22 0.89
C ALA A 35 7.34 -0.73 1.19
N VAL A 36 7.29 -1.89 0.54
CA VAL A 36 6.29 -2.93 0.83
C VAL A 36 6.42 -3.42 2.27
N LYS A 37 7.64 -3.65 2.75
CA LYS A 37 7.88 -4.07 4.15
C LYS A 37 7.43 -3.00 5.15
N ALA A 38 7.74 -1.73 4.89
CA ALA A 38 7.27 -0.62 5.72
C ALA A 38 5.74 -0.55 5.76
N ALA A 39 5.07 -0.68 4.61
CA ALA A 39 3.62 -0.70 4.53
C ALA A 39 2.99 -1.87 5.30
N LEU A 40 3.58 -3.08 5.19
CA LEU A 40 3.12 -4.26 5.93
C LEU A 40 3.28 -4.08 7.44
N THR A 41 4.42 -3.57 7.90
CA THR A 41 4.63 -3.25 9.31
C THR A 41 3.61 -2.22 9.81
N ALA A 42 3.37 -1.14 9.07
CA ALA A 42 2.35 -0.13 9.39
C ALA A 42 0.92 -0.72 9.43
N ALA A 43 0.64 -1.70 8.58
CA ALA A 43 -0.62 -2.43 8.57
C ALA A 43 -0.76 -3.48 9.69
N GLY A 44 0.23 -3.59 10.58
CA GLY A 44 0.23 -4.53 11.71
C GLY A 44 0.78 -5.93 11.39
N PHE A 45 1.46 -6.10 10.25
CA PHE A 45 2.13 -7.34 9.85
C PHE A 45 3.66 -7.18 9.98
N PRO A 46 4.27 -7.55 11.11
CA PRO A 46 5.72 -7.42 11.29
C PRO A 46 6.45 -8.43 10.40
N VAL A 47 7.09 -7.94 9.33
CA VAL A 47 7.81 -8.78 8.33
C VAL A 47 9.34 -8.61 8.37
N GLY A 48 9.82 -7.90 9.39
CA GLY A 48 11.23 -7.58 9.62
C GLY A 48 11.87 -6.71 8.55
N GLU A 49 13.11 -6.32 8.80
CA GLU A 49 13.85 -5.40 7.93
C GLU A 49 14.24 -6.02 6.58
N PRO A 50 14.47 -5.19 5.54
CA PRO A 50 15.13 -5.63 4.31
C PRO A 50 16.46 -6.31 4.61
N ARG A 51 16.77 -7.38 3.86
CA ARG A 51 18.09 -8.04 3.94
C ARG A 51 19.07 -7.31 3.02
N ALA A 52 20.34 -7.29 3.40
CA ALA A 52 21.42 -6.80 2.54
C ALA A 52 21.38 -7.49 1.16
N PRO A 53 21.69 -6.77 0.06
CA PRO A 53 22.24 -5.42 0.01
C PRO A 53 21.19 -4.29 0.10
N LEU A 54 19.91 -4.62 0.25
CA LEU A 54 18.86 -3.61 0.37
C LEU A 54 18.92 -2.93 1.74
N LEU A 55 18.83 -1.61 1.74
CA LEU A 55 18.77 -0.79 2.95
C LEU A 55 17.31 -0.51 3.32
N GLY A 56 17.11 -0.14 4.59
CA GLY A 56 15.84 0.43 5.04
C GLY A 56 15.54 1.76 4.35
N LEU A 57 14.28 2.19 4.43
CA LEU A 57 13.87 3.51 3.96
C LEU A 57 14.33 4.60 4.93
N ASP A 58 14.44 5.83 4.43
CA ASP A 58 14.57 6.99 5.30
C ASP A 58 13.28 7.24 6.11
N ALA A 59 13.40 8.03 7.18
CA ALA A 59 12.30 8.29 8.09
C ALA A 59 11.12 9.02 7.44
N ALA A 60 11.36 9.93 6.49
CA ALA A 60 10.30 10.70 5.84
C ALA A 60 9.47 9.81 4.90
N THR A 61 10.14 8.98 4.09
CA THR A 61 9.48 7.99 3.23
C THR A 61 8.69 6.97 4.06
N THR A 62 9.26 6.49 5.17
CA THR A 62 8.58 5.56 6.10
C THR A 62 7.32 6.19 6.71
N ALA A 63 7.40 7.44 7.18
CA ALA A 63 6.26 8.16 7.75
C ALA A 63 5.16 8.39 6.70
N ARG A 64 5.53 8.78 5.48
CA ARG A 64 4.57 8.97 4.37
C ARG A 64 3.82 7.67 4.05
N ILE A 65 4.53 6.55 3.92
CA ILE A 65 3.91 5.25 3.65
C ILE A 65 2.98 4.84 4.79
N SER A 66 3.41 5.04 6.04
CA SER A 66 2.61 4.68 7.22
C SER A 66 1.29 5.47 7.28
N ALA A 67 1.33 6.78 7.04
CA ALA A 67 0.12 7.61 6.97
C ALA A 67 -0.84 7.15 5.87
N LEU A 68 -0.31 6.84 4.67
CA LEU A 68 -1.12 6.34 3.55
C LEU A 68 -1.77 4.98 3.85
N VAL A 69 -1.11 4.11 4.62
CA VAL A 69 -1.70 2.83 5.07
C VAL A 69 -2.90 3.05 5.99
N GLU A 70 -2.86 4.06 6.87
CA GLU A 70 -3.98 4.40 7.76
C GLU A 70 -5.19 4.94 6.99
N GLU A 71 -4.96 5.63 5.87
CA GLU A 71 -6.01 6.17 4.99
C GLU A 71 -6.70 5.11 4.13
N VAL A 72 -6.01 4.01 3.79
CA VAL A 72 -6.62 2.93 3.01
C VAL A 72 -7.69 2.24 3.87
N PRO A 73 -8.95 2.17 3.40
CA PRO A 73 -9.98 1.44 4.11
C PRO A 73 -9.53 0.01 4.38
N ARG A 74 -9.53 -0.39 5.65
CA ARG A 74 -9.26 -1.78 6.03
C ARG A 74 -10.18 -2.66 5.18
N LEU A 75 -9.57 -3.49 4.34
CA LEU A 75 -10.32 -4.53 3.63
C LEU A 75 -10.95 -5.37 4.72
N SER A 76 -12.27 -5.22 4.94
CA SER A 76 -13.00 -6.18 5.75
C SER A 76 -12.73 -7.53 5.10
N ALA A 77 -12.12 -8.46 5.83
CA ALA A 77 -11.98 -9.82 5.35
C ALA A 77 -13.36 -10.26 4.86
N ALA A 78 -13.50 -10.41 3.55
CA ALA A 78 -14.73 -10.91 2.96
C ALA A 78 -14.95 -12.29 3.58
N ARG A 79 -16.02 -12.44 4.34
CA ARG A 79 -16.61 -13.75 4.62
C ARG A 79 -17.14 -14.32 3.32
#